data_AF-A0A7C8P3Z7-F1
#
_entry.id   AF-A0A7C8P3Z7-F1
#
_cell.length_a   1.000
_cell.length_b   1.000
_cell.length_c   1.000
_cell.angle_alpha   90.00
_cell.angle_beta   90.00
_cell.angle_gamma   90.00
#
_symmetry.space_group_name_H-M   'P 1'
#
loop_
_entity.id
_entity.type
_entity.pdbx_description
1 polymer ?
#
loop_
_entity_poly.entity_id
_entity_poly.type
_entity_poly.pdbx_seq_one_letter_code
_entity_poly.pdbx_strand_id
1 'polypeptide(L)'
;MRQCLIFDSHEQGARLIGIEYLITEKIFSTLPESEKKLWHTHNYEVKSGILAMPQPSISPIPAAAWDVLEDAEMKELIKMYGKTYHLWQVDKHDVPMGEPQLMSTYTKGDQVPSGLRTALEKRDKELGISTAEKKERRQGIKRADTDRCDEVDQAWKKA
;
A
#
# COMPACT_ATOMS: atom_id res chain seq x y z
N MET A 1 -13.99 3.23 8.98
CA MET A 1 -12.70 3.90 8.77
C MET A 1 -11.63 3.10 9.48
N ARG A 2 -10.46 2.93 8.86
CA ARG A 2 -9.28 2.35 9.52
C ARG A 2 -8.20 3.43 9.59
N GLN A 3 -7.35 3.32 10.60
CA GLN A 3 -6.24 4.23 10.83
C GLN A 3 -4.99 3.36 10.95
N CYS A 4 -3.99 3.64 10.12
CA CYS A 4 -2.77 2.86 10.02
C CYS A 4 -1.59 3.75 10.41
N LEU A 5 -0.66 3.16 11.18
CA LEU A 5 0.65 3.75 11.44
C LEU A 5 1.63 3.16 10.43
N ILE A 6 2.46 4.01 9.83
CA ILE A 6 3.46 3.61 8.84
C ILE A 6 4.83 3.74 9.45
N PHE A 7 5.58 2.64 9.41
CA PHE A 7 6.97 2.57 9.85
C PHE A 7 7.90 2.35 8.66
N ASP A 8 9.16 2.75 8.79
CA ASP A 8 10.18 2.55 7.76
C ASP A 8 10.65 1.08 7.64
N SER A 9 10.38 0.25 8.65
CA SER A 9 10.70 -1.17 8.67
C SER A 9 9.78 -1.96 9.60
N HIS A 10 9.90 -3.29 9.56
CA HIS A 10 9.20 -4.22 10.45
C HIS A 10 10.06 -4.66 11.65
N GLU A 11 11.23 -4.05 11.81
CA GLU A 11 12.22 -4.41 12.82
C GLU A 11 12.00 -3.67 14.15
N GLN A 12 12.61 -4.19 15.22
CA GLN A 12 12.64 -3.47 16.49
C GLN A 12 13.40 -2.14 16.33
N GLY A 13 12.78 -1.04 16.79
CA GLY A 13 13.34 0.30 16.65
C GLY A 13 12.96 1.01 15.35
N ALA A 14 12.05 0.43 14.55
CA ALA A 14 11.49 1.09 13.39
C ALA A 14 10.93 2.48 13.74
N ARG A 15 11.15 3.43 12.83
CA ARG A 15 10.76 4.82 13.00
C ARG A 15 9.36 5.03 12.46
N LEU A 16 8.50 5.69 13.23
CA LEU A 16 7.19 6.12 12.75
C LEU A 16 7.40 7.20 11.68
N ILE A 17 7.02 6.91 10.44
CA ILE A 17 7.21 7.82 9.30
C ILE A 17 5.91 8.43 8.81
N GLY A 18 4.76 7.88 9.14
CA GLY A 18 3.52 8.36 8.56
C GLY A 18 2.27 7.75 9.12
N ILE A 19 1.16 8.22 8.57
CA ILE A 19 -0.18 7.73 8.86
C ILE A 19 -0.94 7.54 7.56
N GLU A 20 -1.84 6.57 7.56
CA GLU A 20 -2.80 6.37 6.50
C GLU A 20 -4.20 6.22 7.06
N TYR A 21 -5.15 6.89 6.41
CA TYR A 21 -6.56 6.71 6.64
C TYR A 21 -7.16 5.90 5.52
N LEU A 22 -7.92 4.86 5.87
CA LEU A 22 -8.67 4.06 4.91
C LEU A 22 -10.17 4.26 5.13
N ILE A 23 -10.86 4.67 4.05
CA ILE A 23 -12.31 4.82 4.05
C ILE A 23 -12.96 3.92 3.00
N THR A 24 -14.21 3.55 3.27
CA THR A 24 -15.03 2.80 2.31
C THR A 24 -15.42 3.70 1.14
N GLU A 25 -15.65 3.10 -0.02
CA GLU A 25 -16.22 3.78 -1.20
C GLU A 25 -17.45 4.63 -0.87
N LYS A 26 -18.38 4.14 -0.04
CA LYS A 26 -19.58 4.89 0.39
C LYS A 26 -19.25 6.27 0.98
N ILE A 27 -18.17 6.38 1.75
CA ILE A 27 -17.74 7.65 2.36
C ILE A 27 -16.99 8.47 1.31
N PHE A 28 -16.08 7.84 0.56
CA PHE A 28 -15.31 8.50 -0.48
C PHE A 28 -16.20 9.20 -1.53
N SER A 29 -17.31 8.56 -1.92
CA SER A 29 -18.29 9.12 -2.85
C SER A 29 -18.99 10.40 -2.36
N THR A 30 -19.00 10.64 -1.05
CA THR A 30 -19.59 11.86 -0.46
C THR A 30 -18.60 13.01 -0.30
N LEU A 31 -17.31 12.78 -0.59
CA LEU A 31 -16.28 13.81 -0.43
C LEU A 31 -16.38 14.86 -1.54
N PRO A 32 -16.03 16.13 -1.25
CA PRO A 32 -15.83 17.14 -2.28
C PRO A 32 -14.72 16.76 -3.27
N GLU A 33 -14.83 17.21 -4.52
CA GLU A 33 -13.82 16.91 -5.56
C GLU A 33 -12.40 17.32 -5.17
N SER A 34 -12.23 18.46 -4.47
CA SER A 34 -10.91 18.89 -3.99
C SER A 34 -10.29 17.91 -3.00
N GLU A 35 -11.12 17.29 -2.17
CA GLU A 35 -10.69 16.33 -1.16
C GLU A 35 -10.35 14.99 -1.80
N LYS A 36 -11.16 14.50 -2.76
CA LYS A 36 -10.94 13.23 -3.46
C LYS A 36 -9.54 13.10 -4.09
N LYS A 37 -8.96 14.22 -4.54
CA LYS A 37 -7.60 14.30 -5.10
C LYS A 37 -6.50 13.87 -4.14
N LEU A 38 -6.77 13.91 -2.83
CA LEU A 38 -5.84 13.52 -1.78
C LEU A 38 -5.90 12.01 -1.47
N TRP A 39 -6.74 11.26 -2.18
CA TRP A 39 -6.94 9.84 -1.97
C TRP A 39 -6.45 9.02 -3.16
N HIS A 40 -6.04 7.79 -2.87
CA HIS A 40 -5.57 6.83 -3.85
C HIS A 40 -6.27 5.47 -3.69
N THR A 41 -6.22 4.65 -4.75
CA THR A 41 -6.75 3.28 -4.73
C THR A 41 -5.66 2.29 -4.39
N HIS A 42 -5.97 1.11 -3.85
CA HIS A 42 -4.97 0.05 -3.61
C HIS A 42 -4.87 -0.95 -4.76
N ASN A 43 -5.45 -0.61 -5.92
CA ASN A 43 -5.64 -1.52 -7.05
C ASN A 43 -4.32 -2.12 -7.54
N TYR A 44 -3.30 -1.30 -7.71
CA TYR A 44 -2.01 -1.74 -8.21
C TYR A 44 -1.23 -2.51 -7.15
N GLU A 45 -1.08 -1.95 -5.95
CA GLU A 45 -0.38 -2.57 -4.82
C GLU A 45 -0.86 -3.98 -4.51
N VAL A 46 -2.18 -4.16 -4.43
CA VAL A 46 -2.79 -5.47 -4.17
C VAL A 46 -2.55 -6.42 -5.34
N LYS A 47 -2.90 -6.01 -6.57
CA LYS A 47 -2.88 -6.91 -7.74
C LYS A 47 -1.49 -7.18 -8.29
N SER A 48 -0.51 -6.31 -8.03
CA SER A 48 0.88 -6.52 -8.43
C SER A 48 1.62 -7.51 -7.53
N GLY A 49 1.04 -7.87 -6.37
CA GLY A 49 1.69 -8.68 -5.35
C GLY A 49 2.71 -7.91 -4.50
N ILE A 50 2.89 -6.60 -4.76
CA ILE A 50 3.83 -5.75 -4.02
C ILE A 50 3.36 -5.57 -2.58
N LEU A 51 2.08 -5.33 -2.34
CA LEU A 51 1.59 -5.26 -0.97
C LEU A 51 1.58 -6.67 -0.36
N ALA A 52 2.28 -6.86 0.74
CA ALA A 52 2.37 -8.13 1.42
C ALA A 52 2.14 -7.95 2.93
N MET A 53 1.39 -8.87 3.52
CA MET A 53 1.23 -8.97 4.96
C MET A 53 2.21 -10.02 5.49
N PRO A 54 3.35 -9.62 6.09
CA PRO A 54 4.33 -10.57 6.60
C PRO A 54 3.70 -11.43 7.70
N GLN A 55 3.98 -12.73 7.65
CA GLN A 55 3.62 -13.63 8.74
C GLN A 55 4.52 -13.34 9.95
N PRO A 56 3.96 -13.03 11.14
CA PRO A 56 4.77 -12.89 12.34
C PRO A 56 5.53 -14.19 12.62
N SER A 57 6.82 -14.12 12.94
CA SER A 57 7.65 -15.31 13.18
C SER A 57 7.16 -16.19 14.33
N ILE A 58 6.36 -15.62 15.24
CA ILE A 58 5.73 -16.32 16.37
C ILE A 58 4.37 -16.95 16.02
N SER A 59 3.86 -16.75 14.80
CA SER A 59 2.55 -17.22 14.38
C SER A 59 2.56 -18.74 14.21
N PRO A 60 1.67 -19.48 14.90
CA PRO A 60 1.57 -20.94 14.78
C PRO A 60 0.84 -21.37 13.48
N ILE A 61 0.40 -20.42 12.66
CA ILE A 61 -0.41 -20.67 11.47
C ILE A 61 0.50 -21.18 10.33
N PRO A 62 0.17 -22.28 9.64
CA PRO A 62 0.93 -22.70 8.46
C PRO A 62 0.89 -21.63 7.35
N ALA A 63 1.98 -21.48 6.59
CA ALA A 63 2.12 -20.46 5.55
C ALA A 63 0.95 -20.44 4.54
N ALA A 64 0.48 -21.61 4.11
CA ALA A 64 -0.67 -21.72 3.19
C ALA A 64 -1.97 -21.17 3.79
N ALA A 65 -2.19 -21.34 5.10
CA ALA A 65 -3.34 -20.77 5.79
C ALA A 65 -3.18 -19.26 6.00
N TRP A 66 -1.94 -18.78 6.22
CA TRP A 66 -1.63 -17.36 6.28
C TRP A 66 -1.95 -16.64 4.95
N ASP A 67 -1.55 -17.24 3.83
CA ASP A 67 -1.83 -16.70 2.50
C ASP A 67 -3.33 -16.53 2.23
N VAL A 68 -4.18 -17.45 2.74
CA VAL A 68 -5.64 -17.32 2.63
C VAL A 68 -6.16 -16.14 3.45
N LEU A 69 -5.63 -15.93 4.66
CA LEU A 69 -5.99 -14.79 5.50
C LEU A 69 -5.53 -13.46 4.89
N GLU A 70 -4.31 -13.43 4.37
CA GLU A 70 -3.79 -12.28 3.64
C GLU A 70 -4.65 -11.96 2.41
N ASP A 71 -4.98 -12.95 1.58
CA ASP A 71 -5.77 -12.72 0.38
C ASP A 71 -7.22 -12.30 0.72
N ALA A 72 -7.77 -12.72 1.87
CA ALA A 72 -9.04 -12.19 2.39
C ALA A 72 -8.93 -10.72 2.78
N GLU A 73 -7.84 -10.32 3.45
CA GLU A 73 -7.59 -8.93 3.80
C GLU A 73 -7.37 -8.05 2.57
N MET A 74 -6.63 -8.55 1.57
CA MET A 74 -6.44 -7.87 0.29
C MET A 74 -7.75 -7.64 -0.48
N LYS A 75 -8.72 -8.57 -0.37
CA LYS A 75 -10.06 -8.39 -0.95
C LYS A 75 -10.86 -7.27 -0.28
N GLU A 76 -10.59 -6.97 0.99
CA GLU A 76 -11.22 -5.84 1.67
C GLU A 76 -10.48 -4.54 1.41
N LEU A 77 -9.14 -4.54 1.51
CA LEU A 77 -8.30 -3.36 1.27
C LEU A 77 -8.46 -2.80 -0.14
N ILE A 78 -8.57 -3.65 -1.16
CA ILE A 78 -8.71 -3.18 -2.55
C ILE A 78 -9.99 -2.35 -2.77
N LYS A 79 -11.01 -2.50 -1.92
CA LYS A 79 -12.29 -1.76 -1.98
C LYS A 79 -12.24 -0.42 -1.24
N MET A 80 -11.13 -0.13 -0.55
CA MET A 80 -10.96 1.06 0.27
C MET A 80 -10.09 2.10 -0.45
N TYR A 81 -10.31 3.37 -0.08
CA TYR A 81 -9.53 4.51 -0.52
C TYR A 81 -8.58 4.94 0.58
N GLY A 82 -7.31 5.14 0.24
CA GLY A 82 -6.23 5.52 1.15
C GLY A 82 -5.87 6.99 1.04
N LYS A 83 -5.62 7.65 2.17
CA LYS A 83 -5.01 8.98 2.24
C LYS A 83 -3.81 8.90 3.18
N THR A 84 -2.62 9.05 2.60
CA THR A 84 -1.36 8.74 3.27
C THR A 84 -0.46 9.95 3.33
N TYR A 85 0.05 10.26 4.51
CA TYR A 85 1.07 11.28 4.69
C TYR A 85 2.31 10.69 5.33
N HIS A 86 3.45 10.86 4.68
CA HIS A 86 4.75 10.67 5.30
C HIS A 86 5.19 11.99 5.92
N LEU A 87 5.54 11.96 7.20
CA LEU A 87 5.90 13.13 7.99
C LEU A 87 7.37 13.53 7.81
N TRP A 88 8.23 12.61 7.34
CA TRP A 88 9.66 12.87 7.14
C TRP A 88 10.34 11.80 6.27
N GLN A 89 11.56 12.11 5.80
CA GLN A 89 12.40 11.26 4.96
C GLN A 89 13.57 10.69 5.76
N VAL A 90 13.41 9.44 6.17
CA VAL A 90 14.34 8.71 7.04
C VAL A 90 15.70 8.38 6.41
N ASP A 91 15.79 8.50 5.09
CA ASP A 91 16.98 8.29 4.26
C ASP A 91 17.80 9.58 4.07
N LYS A 92 17.25 10.74 4.45
CA LYS A 92 17.92 12.04 4.32
C LYS A 92 18.34 12.66 5.64
N HIS A 93 17.61 12.36 6.72
CA HIS A 93 17.79 12.99 8.02
C HIS A 93 17.62 11.97 9.14
N ASP A 94 18.36 12.18 10.24
CA ASP A 94 18.25 11.34 11.45
C ASP A 94 17.06 11.70 12.34
N VAL A 95 16.44 12.87 12.11
CA VAL A 95 15.26 13.36 12.85
C VAL A 95 14.16 13.81 11.88
N PRO A 96 12.88 13.86 12.34
CA PRO A 96 11.77 14.30 11.50
C PRO A 96 11.89 15.76 11.06
N MET A 97 12.43 15.96 9.86
CA MET A 97 12.60 17.28 9.24
C MET A 97 11.71 17.42 8.01
N GLY A 98 11.26 18.66 7.78
CA GLY A 98 10.44 19.03 6.64
C GLY A 98 8.95 18.95 6.90
N GLU A 99 8.18 19.16 5.84
CA GLU A 99 6.72 19.14 5.88
C GLU A 99 6.18 17.76 5.47
N PRO A 100 5.01 17.35 6.02
CA PRO A 100 4.33 16.14 5.58
C PRO A 100 4.10 16.11 4.08
N GLN A 101 4.45 14.99 3.44
CA GLN A 101 4.27 14.74 2.03
C GLN A 101 3.10 13.79 1.81
N LEU A 102 2.18 14.16 0.92
CA LEU A 102 1.12 13.27 0.46
C LEU A 102 1.75 12.16 -0.38
N MET A 103 1.48 10.92 -0.01
CA MET A 103 1.94 9.73 -0.72
C MET A 103 0.78 9.09 -1.49
N SER A 104 1.11 8.48 -2.62
CA SER A 104 0.16 7.73 -3.45
C SER A 104 0.82 6.44 -3.91
N THR A 105 0.03 5.38 -4.07
CA THR A 105 0.49 4.15 -4.74
C THR A 105 0.86 4.43 -6.19
N TYR A 106 1.69 3.57 -6.77
CA TYR A 106 1.78 3.42 -8.23
C TYR A 106 0.41 3.01 -8.80
N THR A 107 0.10 3.43 -10.02
CA THR A 107 -1.09 3.00 -10.77
C THR A 107 -0.74 2.09 -11.95
N LYS A 108 0.51 2.16 -12.42
CA LYS A 108 1.00 1.42 -13.58
C LYS A 108 2.45 0.98 -13.39
N GLY A 109 2.84 -0.08 -14.11
CA GLY A 109 4.17 -0.68 -13.97
C GLY A 109 5.33 0.16 -14.51
N ASP A 110 5.06 1.13 -15.38
CA ASP A 110 6.04 2.09 -15.90
C ASP A 110 6.46 3.15 -14.89
N GLN A 111 5.64 3.38 -13.86
CA GLN A 111 5.95 4.28 -12.74
C GLN A 111 6.87 3.63 -11.70
N VAL A 112 7.02 2.30 -11.75
CA VAL A 112 7.82 1.56 -10.79
C VAL A 112 9.31 1.82 -11.03
N PRO A 113 10.04 2.38 -10.05
CA PRO A 113 11.47 2.61 -10.19
C PRO A 113 12.23 1.30 -10.43
N SER A 114 13.29 1.35 -11.23
CA SER A 114 14.15 0.18 -11.49
C SER A 114 14.69 -0.45 -10.19
N GLY A 115 15.02 0.38 -9.21
CA GLY A 115 15.47 -0.05 -7.88
C GLY A 115 14.43 -0.78 -7.03
N LEU A 116 13.12 -0.64 -7.35
CA LEU A 116 12.08 -1.33 -6.59
C LEU A 116 12.18 -2.86 -6.78
N ARG A 117 12.63 -3.34 -7.95
CA ARG A 117 12.80 -4.78 -8.17
C ARG A 117 13.80 -5.38 -7.20
N THR A 118 14.98 -4.77 -7.06
CA THR A 118 16.01 -5.24 -6.12
C THR A 118 15.53 -5.18 -4.67
N ALA A 119 14.77 -4.13 -4.31
CA ALA A 119 14.19 -4.02 -2.98
C ALA A 119 13.14 -5.12 -2.70
N LEU A 120 12.30 -5.44 -3.69
CA LEU A 120 11.31 -6.52 -3.59
C LEU A 120 11.99 -7.90 -3.50
N GLU A 121 13.02 -8.16 -4.30
CA GLU A 121 13.78 -9.42 -4.23
C GLU A 121 14.43 -9.61 -2.85
N LYS A 122 15.01 -8.54 -2.28
CA LYS A 122 15.57 -8.57 -0.93
C LYS A 122 14.49 -8.88 0.10
N ARG A 123 13.37 -8.16 0.06
CA ARG A 123 12.23 -8.36 0.98
C ARG A 123 11.65 -9.77 0.86
N ASP A 124 11.45 -10.27 -0.35
CA ASP A 124 10.89 -11.59 -0.61
C ASP A 124 11.76 -12.69 -0.01
N LYS A 125 13.09 -12.55 -0.13
CA LYS A 125 14.06 -13.44 0.52
C LYS A 125 13.99 -13.35 2.05
N GLU A 126 13.91 -12.15 2.61
CA GLU A 126 13.86 -11.92 4.07
C GLU A 126 12.58 -12.49 4.68
N LEU A 127 11.45 -12.31 4.01
CA LEU A 127 10.13 -12.76 4.48
C LEU A 127 9.76 -14.18 4.05
N GLY A 128 10.56 -14.82 3.20
CA GLY A 128 10.25 -16.15 2.66
C GLY A 128 8.98 -16.17 1.80
N ILE A 129 8.73 -15.10 1.04
CA ILE A 129 7.54 -14.95 0.18
C ILE A 129 7.92 -14.76 -1.29
N SER A 130 6.94 -14.79 -2.19
CA SER A 130 7.11 -14.46 -3.61
C SER A 130 6.09 -13.44 -4.08
N THR A 131 6.57 -12.27 -4.52
CA THR A 131 5.75 -11.22 -5.15
C THR A 131 5.02 -11.76 -6.37
N ALA A 132 5.70 -12.58 -7.18
CA ALA A 132 5.14 -13.16 -8.40
C ALA A 132 3.99 -14.13 -8.11
N GLU A 133 4.15 -14.99 -7.10
CA GLU A 133 3.09 -15.91 -6.67
C GLU A 133 1.90 -15.14 -6.09
N LYS A 134 2.15 -14.13 -5.24
CA LYS A 134 1.08 -13.25 -4.72
C LYS A 134 0.30 -12.58 -5.85
N LYS A 135 1.01 -12.07 -6.88
CA LYS A 135 0.37 -11.51 -8.08
C LYS A 135 -0.52 -12.53 -8.78
N GLU A 136 -0.07 -13.75 -8.96
CA GLU A 136 -0.83 -14.83 -9.60
C GLU A 136 -2.09 -15.18 -8.82
N ARG A 137 -1.98 -15.43 -7.51
CA ARG A 137 -3.13 -15.74 -6.65
C ARG A 137 -4.20 -14.65 -6.65
N ARG A 138 -3.78 -13.39 -6.81
CA ARG A 138 -4.66 -12.22 -6.73
C ARG A 138 -5.25 -11.78 -8.07
N GLN A 139 -5.00 -12.50 -9.16
CA GLN A 139 -5.59 -12.16 -10.47
C GLN A 139 -7.12 -12.09 -10.42
N GLY A 140 -7.75 -13.00 -9.66
CA GLY A 140 -9.20 -13.09 -9.47
C GLY A 140 -9.80 -12.04 -8.53
N ILE A 141 -9.00 -11.22 -7.85
CA ILE A 141 -9.51 -10.13 -7.02
C ILE A 141 -10.04 -9.01 -7.93
N LYS A 142 -11.32 -8.66 -7.76
CA LYS A 142 -11.95 -7.54 -8.45
C LYS A 142 -11.34 -6.22 -7.98
N ARG A 143 -11.02 -5.34 -8.93
CA ARG A 143 -10.54 -3.98 -8.63
C ARG A 143 -11.65 -3.16 -7.97
N ALA A 144 -11.28 -2.17 -7.16
CA ALA A 144 -12.18 -1.06 -6.88
C ALA A 144 -12.55 -0.35 -8.18
N ASP A 145 -13.74 0.25 -8.19
CA ASP A 145 -14.39 0.78 -9.38
C ASP A 145 -13.44 1.70 -10.16
N THR A 146 -13.00 1.22 -11.33
CA THR A 146 -11.95 1.85 -12.14
C THR A 146 -12.43 3.08 -12.88
N ASP A 147 -13.75 3.27 -12.95
CA ASP A 147 -14.40 4.38 -13.65
C ASP A 147 -14.14 5.73 -12.95
N ARG A 148 -13.61 5.69 -11.73
CA ARG A 148 -13.26 6.87 -10.92
C ARG A 148 -11.76 7.12 -10.80
N CYS A 149 -10.92 6.38 -11.53
CA CYS A 149 -9.46 6.61 -11.58
C CYS A 149 -9.12 8.06 -11.93
N ASP A 150 -10.03 8.83 -12.54
CA ASP A 150 -9.81 10.24 -12.81
C ASP A 150 -9.95 11.18 -11.61
N GLU A 151 -10.71 10.78 -10.59
CA GLU A 151 -10.95 11.53 -9.34
C GLU A 151 -9.88 11.26 -8.28
N VAL A 152 -9.14 10.15 -8.42
CA VAL A 152 -8.14 9.64 -7.46
C VAL A 152 -6.76 9.51 -8.10
N ASP A 153 -5.76 9.15 -7.29
CA ASP A 153 -4.38 8.93 -7.77
C ASP A 153 -3.78 10.17 -8.47
N GLN A 154 -4.29 11.37 -8.16
CA GLN A 154 -3.92 12.60 -8.86
C GLN A 154 -2.44 12.99 -8.68
N ALA A 155 -1.75 12.44 -7.68
CA ALA A 155 -0.31 12.58 -7.52
C ALA A 155 0.48 12.20 -8.78
N TRP A 156 -0.07 11.34 -9.65
CA TRP A 156 0.57 10.92 -10.91
C TRP A 156 0.08 11.66 -12.15
N LYS A 157 -0.96 12.48 -12.02
CA LYS A 157 -1.42 13.32 -13.13
C LYS A 157 -0.46 14.51 -13.20
N LYS A 158 0.43 14.50 -14.21
CA LYS A 158 1.32 15.63 -14.50
C LYS A 158 0.47 16.91 -14.55
N ALA A 159 0.95 17.94 -13.85
CA ALA A 159 0.43 19.30 -13.98
C ALA A 159 0.52 19.79 -15.43
#